data_AF-A0A9X1F5G5-F1
#
_entry.id   AF-A0A9X1F5G5-F1
#
_cell.length_a   1.000
_cell.length_b   1.000
_cell.length_c   1.000
_cell.angle_alpha   90.00
_cell.angle_beta   90.00
_cell.angle_gamma   90.00
#
_symmetry.space_group_name_H-M   'P 1'
#
loop_
_entity.id
_entity.type
_entity.pdbx_description
1 polymer ?
#
loop_
_entity_poly.entity_id
_entity_poly.type
_entity_poly.pdbx_seq_one_letter_code
_entity_poly.pdbx_strand_id
1 'polypeptide(L)'
;MKNKKVFNITIIALGLMISFAIQGCKNVDKEYHEQLVKMHAEMDSIHQTMETAHAKFEKEHERLKSQHEATDSIIDEASHKAYEMEHSKMMKKHAALLETHEKLMNEHEKIEQSHLDGDKDIEEIKSEHEKLKSDHQSMEKEHKMMMEEHEKMKSEHLAMQKEHEETMDKSEN
;
A
#
# COMPACT_ATOMS: atom_id res chain seq x y z
N MET A 1 14.52 -9.77 22.12
CA MET A 1 13.19 -9.14 22.18
C MET A 1 12.37 -9.67 21.01
N LYS A 2 11.15 -10.15 21.29
CA LYS A 2 10.25 -10.80 20.32
C LYS A 2 9.61 -9.75 19.40
N ASN A 3 10.21 -9.49 18.25
CA ASN A 3 9.62 -8.66 17.19
C ASN A 3 9.71 -9.43 15.89
N LYS A 4 8.74 -9.45 15.01
CA LYS A 4 7.30 -9.16 15.04
C LYS A 4 6.86 -9.97 13.83
N LYS A 5 5.76 -10.71 13.97
CA LYS A 5 5.17 -11.57 12.95
C LYS A 5 5.44 -10.99 11.56
N VAL A 6 6.33 -11.64 10.79
CA VAL A 6 6.29 -11.53 9.32
C VAL A 6 4.83 -11.78 9.00
N PHE A 7 4.18 -10.75 8.47
CA PHE A 7 2.73 -10.67 8.36
C PHE A 7 2.34 -11.69 7.29
N ASN A 8 2.23 -12.96 7.69
CA ASN A 8 1.58 -14.02 6.94
C ASN A 8 0.10 -13.65 6.90
N ILE A 9 -0.26 -12.70 6.04
CA ILE A 9 -1.64 -12.60 5.58
C ILE A 9 -1.84 -13.88 4.79
N THR A 10 -2.51 -14.81 5.46
CA THR A 10 -2.96 -16.03 4.82
C THR A 10 -3.88 -15.55 3.72
N ILE A 11 -3.45 -15.77 2.48
CA ILE A 11 -4.19 -15.49 1.26
C ILE A 11 -5.61 -16.00 1.46
N ILE A 12 -6.54 -15.08 1.70
CA ILE A 12 -7.95 -15.34 1.45
C ILE A 12 -8.16 -14.92 0.00
N ALA A 13 -7.66 -15.76 -0.89
CA ALA A 13 -8.25 -15.87 -2.22
C ALA A 13 -9.64 -16.50 -2.00
N LEU A 14 -10.60 -15.70 -1.56
CA LEU A 14 -12.01 -16.06 -1.68
C LEU A 14 -12.37 -15.83 -3.14
N GLY A 15 -11.98 -16.80 -3.97
CA GLY A 15 -12.63 -16.98 -5.25
C GLY A 15 -14.11 -17.20 -4.99
N LEU A 16 -14.96 -16.30 -5.46
CA LEU A 16 -16.39 -16.55 -5.56
C LEU A 16 -16.79 -16.53 -7.04
N MET A 17 -16.53 -17.68 -7.67
CA MET A 17 -17.39 -18.21 -8.70
C MET A 17 -18.81 -18.33 -8.13
N ILE A 18 -19.63 -17.29 -8.28
CA ILE A 18 -21.08 -17.42 -8.12
C ILE A 18 -21.70 -17.54 -9.51
N SER A 19 -21.59 -18.76 -10.02
CA SER A 19 -22.64 -19.32 -10.85
C SER A 19 -23.82 -19.66 -9.92
N PHE A 20 -24.86 -18.84 -9.83
CA PHE A 20 -26.26 -19.29 -9.97
C PHE A 20 -27.30 -18.17 -9.80
N ALA A 21 -28.19 -18.13 -10.79
CA ALA A 21 -29.62 -17.83 -10.76
C ALA A 21 -30.18 -16.93 -9.65
N ILE A 22 -30.56 -15.71 -10.03
CA ILE A 22 -31.63 -14.97 -9.34
C ILE A 22 -32.83 -14.91 -10.29
N GLN A 23 -33.68 -15.94 -10.25
CA GLN A 23 -35.12 -15.74 -10.43
C GLN A 23 -35.58 -14.85 -9.25
N GLY A 24 -35.60 -13.53 -9.43
CA GLY A 24 -36.01 -12.62 -8.36
C GLY A 24 -36.04 -11.14 -8.70
N CYS A 25 -35.21 -10.64 -9.61
CA CYS A 25 -35.21 -9.21 -9.97
C CYS A 25 -35.50 -9.03 -11.46
N LYS A 26 -36.67 -8.43 -11.75
CA LYS A 26 -37.02 -7.89 -13.06
C LYS A 26 -35.97 -6.86 -13.45
N ASN A 27 -35.12 -7.18 -14.43
CA ASN A 27 -34.27 -6.24 -15.17
C ASN A 27 -33.55 -5.17 -14.33
N VAL A 28 -32.98 -5.53 -13.18
CA VAL A 28 -31.96 -4.65 -12.56
C VAL A 28 -30.69 -4.82 -13.39
N ASP A 29 -30.19 -3.69 -13.91
CA ASP A 29 -29.26 -3.58 -15.03
C ASP A 29 -28.11 -4.59 -15.01
N LYS A 30 -28.24 -5.64 -15.83
CA LYS A 30 -27.15 -6.56 -16.17
C LYS A 30 -25.87 -5.80 -16.55
N GLU A 31 -26.03 -4.64 -17.19
CA GLU A 31 -24.96 -3.74 -17.57
C GLU A 31 -24.22 -3.16 -16.36
N TYR A 32 -24.93 -2.70 -15.33
CA TYR A 32 -24.30 -2.16 -14.12
C TYR A 32 -23.57 -3.25 -13.33
N HIS A 33 -24.18 -4.45 -13.23
CA HIS A 33 -23.50 -5.59 -12.61
C HIS A 33 -22.21 -5.97 -13.35
N GLU A 34 -22.23 -5.97 -14.68
CA GLU A 34 -21.02 -6.22 -15.48
C GLU A 34 -19.94 -5.14 -15.27
N GLN A 35 -20.34 -3.87 -15.09
CA GLN A 35 -19.43 -2.78 -14.74
C GLN A 35 -18.82 -2.96 -13.35
N LEU A 36 -19.61 -3.37 -12.36
CA LEU A 36 -19.12 -3.64 -11.00
C LEU A 36 -18.09 -4.77 -10.97
N VAL A 37 -18.36 -5.87 -11.69
CA VAL A 37 -17.41 -6.99 -11.79
C VAL A 37 -16.07 -6.53 -12.38
N LYS A 38 -16.09 -5.66 -13.40
CA LYS A 38 -14.86 -5.07 -13.98
C LYS A 38 -14.14 -4.19 -12.97
N MET A 39 -14.86 -3.35 -12.25
CA MET A 39 -14.30 -2.50 -11.19
C MET A 39 -13.59 -3.32 -10.12
N HIS A 40 -14.20 -4.43 -9.65
CA HIS A 40 -13.58 -5.30 -8.64
C HIS A 40 -12.30 -5.92 -9.16
N ALA A 41 -12.31 -6.45 -10.38
CA ALA A 41 -11.11 -7.02 -10.99
C ALA A 41 -9.98 -5.98 -11.15
N GLU A 42 -10.30 -4.75 -11.49
CA GLU A 42 -9.34 -3.65 -11.57
C GLU A 42 -8.77 -3.28 -10.19
N MET A 43 -9.64 -3.13 -9.18
CA MET A 43 -9.21 -2.82 -7.81
C MET A 43 -8.32 -3.93 -7.23
N ASP A 44 -8.68 -5.20 -7.43
CA ASP A 44 -7.86 -6.34 -7.00
C ASP A 44 -6.47 -6.34 -7.64
N SER A 45 -6.38 -5.99 -8.92
CA SER A 45 -5.11 -5.86 -9.63
C SER A 45 -4.24 -4.74 -9.05
N ILE A 46 -4.85 -3.60 -8.71
CA ILE A 46 -4.17 -2.48 -8.04
C ILE A 46 -3.68 -2.92 -6.66
N HIS A 47 -4.48 -3.67 -5.89
CA HIS A 47 -4.09 -4.18 -4.58
C HIS A 47 -2.86 -5.07 -4.66
N GLN A 48 -2.83 -6.04 -5.58
CA GLN A 48 -1.67 -6.91 -5.78
C GLN A 48 -0.41 -6.11 -6.16
N THR A 49 -0.59 -5.05 -6.96
CA THR A 49 0.51 -4.16 -7.35
C THR A 49 1.05 -3.39 -6.15
N MET A 50 0.18 -2.83 -5.32
CA MET A 50 0.56 -2.10 -4.10
C MET A 50 1.24 -3.04 -3.09
N GLU A 51 0.70 -4.23 -2.87
CA GLU A 51 1.29 -5.24 -1.99
C GLU A 51 2.70 -5.65 -2.46
N THR A 52 2.89 -5.84 -3.76
CA THR A 52 4.20 -6.13 -4.35
C THR A 52 5.18 -4.97 -4.14
N ALA A 53 4.73 -3.73 -4.34
CA ALA A 53 5.53 -2.55 -4.08
C ALA A 53 5.94 -2.46 -2.61
N HIS A 54 5.03 -2.77 -1.68
CA HIS A 54 5.29 -2.80 -0.24
C HIS A 54 6.33 -3.85 0.14
N ALA A 55 6.20 -5.08 -0.35
CA ALA A 55 7.16 -6.14 -0.08
C ALA A 55 8.57 -5.77 -0.56
N LYS A 56 8.67 -5.09 -1.71
CA LYS A 56 9.93 -4.58 -2.23
C LYS A 56 10.48 -3.44 -1.37
N PHE A 57 9.62 -2.51 -0.97
CA PHE A 57 9.98 -1.38 -0.11
C PHE A 57 10.54 -1.87 1.23
N GLU A 58 9.85 -2.79 1.91
CA GLU A 58 10.28 -3.33 3.21
C GLU A 58 11.63 -4.04 3.11
N LYS A 59 11.85 -4.80 2.02
CA LYS A 59 13.13 -5.47 1.78
C LYS A 59 14.27 -4.48 1.52
N GLU A 60 14.02 -3.43 0.73
CA GLU A 60 15.01 -2.37 0.51
C GLU A 60 15.30 -1.61 1.79
N HIS A 61 14.29 -1.38 2.63
CA HIS A 61 14.45 -0.77 3.93
C HIS A 61 15.37 -1.58 4.85
N GLU A 62 15.12 -2.88 5.03
CA GLU A 62 15.98 -3.76 5.83
C GLU A 62 17.43 -3.77 5.31
N ARG A 63 17.61 -3.70 3.98
CA ARG A 63 18.93 -3.58 3.36
C ARG A 63 19.62 -2.26 3.71
N LEU A 64 18.93 -1.12 3.54
CA LEU A 64 19.48 0.21 3.83
C LEU A 64 19.81 0.35 5.33
N LYS A 65 18.93 -0.14 6.19
CA LYS A 65 19.17 -0.18 7.64
C LYS A 65 20.41 -1.01 7.99
N SER A 66 20.55 -2.20 7.39
CA SER A 66 21.73 -3.05 7.62
C SER A 66 23.03 -2.39 7.13
N GLN A 67 22.99 -1.69 5.99
CA GLN A 67 24.13 -0.91 5.51
C GLN A 67 24.48 0.23 6.47
N HIS A 68 23.45 0.87 7.02
CA HIS A 68 23.61 1.96 7.96
C HIS A 68 24.22 1.49 9.30
N GLU A 69 23.70 0.42 9.91
CA GLU A 69 24.27 -0.15 11.15
C GLU A 69 25.75 -0.54 10.99
N ALA A 70 26.19 -0.85 9.76
CA ALA A 70 27.59 -1.17 9.47
C ALA A 70 28.51 0.07 9.37
N THR A 71 27.97 1.27 9.14
CA THR A 71 28.71 2.53 8.96
C THR A 71 28.53 3.52 10.14
N ASP A 72 27.70 3.16 11.12
CA ASP A 72 27.20 4.00 12.22
C ASP A 72 28.27 4.58 13.17
N SER A 73 29.54 4.18 13.01
CA SER A 73 30.63 4.63 13.88
C SER A 73 31.37 5.89 13.40
N ILE A 74 31.04 6.46 12.21
CA ILE A 74 31.99 7.36 11.51
C ILE A 74 31.35 8.58 10.80
N ILE A 75 30.02 8.74 10.76
CA ILE A 75 29.35 9.81 10.00
C ILE A 75 29.00 11.02 10.90
N ASP A 76 29.01 12.24 10.35
CA ASP A 76 28.46 13.45 10.98
C ASP A 76 27.05 13.19 11.54
N GLU A 77 26.96 13.19 12.87
CA GLU A 77 25.80 12.73 13.63
C GLU A 77 24.54 13.57 13.34
N ALA A 78 24.69 14.82 12.89
CA ALA A 78 23.57 15.74 12.67
C ALA A 78 22.80 15.46 11.38
N SER A 79 23.50 15.35 10.24
CA SER A 79 22.88 15.04 8.94
C SER A 79 22.29 13.64 8.92
N HIS A 80 22.99 12.68 9.52
CA HIS A 80 22.55 11.30 9.60
C HIS A 80 21.27 11.15 10.44
N LYS A 81 21.23 11.76 11.63
CA LYS A 81 20.04 11.77 12.49
C LYS A 81 18.85 12.49 11.86
N ALA A 82 19.09 13.53 11.07
CA ALA A 82 18.03 14.19 10.31
C ALA A 82 17.40 13.26 9.27
N TYR A 83 18.22 12.47 8.56
CA TYR A 83 17.75 11.47 7.61
C TYR A 83 16.91 10.39 8.30
N GLU A 84 17.38 9.83 9.42
CA GLU A 84 16.63 8.82 10.19
C GLU A 84 15.26 9.33 10.66
N MET A 85 15.18 10.60 11.08
CA MET A 85 13.92 11.21 11.49
C MET A 85 12.93 11.34 10.33
N GLU A 86 13.37 11.84 9.18
CA GLU A 86 12.49 11.95 8.00
C GLU A 86 12.07 10.57 7.49
N HIS A 87 12.98 9.60 7.51
CA HIS A 87 12.67 8.22 7.16
C HIS A 87 11.66 7.59 8.13
N SER A 88 11.83 7.76 9.44
CA SER A 88 10.86 7.29 10.45
C SER A 88 9.47 7.93 10.26
N LYS A 89 9.43 9.21 9.90
CA LYS A 89 8.18 9.92 9.58
C LYS A 89 7.53 9.38 8.32
N MET A 90 8.30 9.04 7.29
CA MET A 90 7.80 8.36 6.11
C MET A 90 7.18 7.00 6.46
N MET A 91 7.86 6.20 7.28
CA MET A 91 7.32 4.91 7.74
C MET A 91 6.00 5.05 8.47
N LYS A 92 5.82 6.10 9.27
CA LYS A 92 4.55 6.40 9.93
C LYS A 92 3.45 6.76 8.93
N LYS A 93 3.76 7.54 7.89
CA LYS A 93 2.81 7.82 6.80
C LYS A 93 2.41 6.52 6.09
N HIS A 94 3.38 5.65 5.82
CA HIS A 94 3.15 4.35 5.18
C HIS A 94 2.23 3.45 6.00
N ALA A 95 2.50 3.31 7.30
CA ALA A 95 1.64 2.56 8.21
C ALA A 95 0.21 3.11 8.28
N ALA A 96 0.05 4.44 8.26
CA ALA A 96 -1.28 5.07 8.24
C ALA A 96 -2.03 4.80 6.93
N LEU A 97 -1.33 4.83 5.78
CA LEU A 97 -1.92 4.51 4.48
C LEU A 97 -2.41 3.04 4.44
N LEU A 98 -1.66 2.12 5.04
CA LEU A 98 -2.07 0.72 5.18
C LEU A 98 -3.35 0.56 6.01
N GLU A 99 -3.45 1.29 7.13
CA GLU A 99 -4.67 1.26 7.96
C GLU A 99 -5.89 1.80 7.20
N THR A 100 -5.70 2.87 6.40
CA THR A 100 -6.75 3.40 5.52
C THR A 100 -7.14 2.38 4.45
N HIS A 101 -6.15 1.70 3.86
CA HIS A 101 -6.39 0.66 2.86
C HIS A 101 -7.20 -0.51 3.44
N GLU A 102 -6.85 -1.02 4.62
CA GLU A 102 -7.59 -2.08 5.30
C GLU A 102 -9.04 -1.66 5.61
N LYS A 103 -9.26 -0.40 6.03
CA LYS A 103 -10.62 0.12 6.25
C LYS A 103 -11.43 0.15 4.96
N LEU A 104 -10.83 0.61 3.86
CA LEU A 104 -11.47 0.66 2.55
C LEU A 104 -11.89 -0.74 2.07
N MET A 105 -11.03 -1.75 2.29
CA MET A 105 -11.36 -3.14 1.95
C MET A 105 -12.52 -3.69 2.78
N ASN A 106 -12.53 -3.41 4.08
CA ASN A 106 -13.64 -3.81 4.95
C ASN A 106 -14.96 -3.09 4.60
N GLU A 107 -14.90 -1.85 4.11
CA GLU A 107 -16.09 -1.14 3.60
C GLU A 107 -16.59 -1.78 2.30
N HIS A 108 -15.68 -2.13 1.39
CA HIS A 108 -16.00 -2.81 0.15
C HIS A 108 -16.70 -4.15 0.38
N GLU A 109 -16.14 -5.02 1.25
CA GLU A 109 -16.74 -6.32 1.59
C GLU A 109 -18.16 -6.18 2.16
N LYS A 110 -18.42 -5.14 2.97
CA LYS A 110 -19.76 -4.85 3.50
C LYS A 110 -20.74 -4.45 2.41
N ILE A 111 -20.31 -3.63 1.45
CA ILE A 111 -21.14 -3.22 0.31
C ILE A 111 -21.49 -4.45 -0.53
N GLU A 112 -20.51 -5.30 -0.84
CA GLU A 112 -20.73 -6.56 -1.57
C GLU A 112 -21.74 -7.45 -0.84
N GLN A 113 -21.58 -7.63 0.47
CA GLN A 113 -22.50 -8.43 1.27
C GLN A 113 -23.92 -7.85 1.26
N SER A 114 -24.07 -6.52 1.41
CA SER A 114 -25.39 -5.87 1.34
C SER A 114 -26.07 -6.01 -0.02
N HIS A 115 -25.28 -6.05 -1.10
CA HIS A 115 -25.78 -6.32 -2.45
C HIS A 115 -26.23 -7.79 -2.60
N LEU A 116 -25.49 -8.74 -2.00
CA LEU A 116 -25.86 -10.17 -2.01
C LEU A 116 -27.13 -10.45 -1.20
N ASP A 117 -27.28 -9.81 -0.05
CA ASP A 117 -28.43 -9.99 0.84
C ASP A 117 -29.70 -9.28 0.32
N GLY A 118 -29.54 -8.36 -0.64
CA GLY A 118 -30.63 -7.55 -1.19
C GLY A 118 -31.16 -6.51 -0.20
N ASP A 119 -30.33 -6.14 0.78
CA ASP A 119 -30.69 -5.27 1.90
C ASP A 119 -30.82 -3.79 1.49
N LYS A 120 -30.22 -3.40 0.38
CA LYS A 120 -30.19 -2.03 -0.14
C LYS A 120 -30.75 -1.94 -1.55
N ASP A 121 -31.32 -0.78 -1.88
CA ASP A 121 -31.74 -0.52 -3.25
C ASP A 121 -30.53 -0.23 -4.16
N ILE A 122 -30.76 -0.36 -5.47
CA ILE A 122 -29.68 -0.26 -6.47
C ILE A 122 -29.05 1.14 -6.54
N GLU A 123 -29.80 2.20 -6.22
CA GLU A 123 -29.28 3.57 -6.27
C GLU A 123 -28.39 3.86 -5.05
N GLU A 124 -28.73 3.30 -3.89
CA GLU A 124 -27.86 3.30 -2.71
C GLU A 124 -26.54 2.56 -3.00
N ILE A 125 -26.62 1.36 -3.57
CA ILE A 125 -25.44 0.56 -3.94
C ILE A 125 -24.56 1.29 -4.97
N LYS A 126 -25.17 1.96 -5.95
CA LYS A 126 -24.46 2.81 -6.91
C LYS A 126 -23.70 3.94 -6.26
N SER A 127 -24.37 4.67 -5.37
CA SER A 127 -23.77 5.78 -4.64
C SER A 127 -22.58 5.31 -3.79
N GLU A 128 -22.68 4.14 -3.16
CA GLU A 128 -21.61 3.58 -2.33
C GLU A 128 -20.40 3.15 -3.17
N HIS A 129 -20.62 2.51 -4.32
CA HIS A 129 -19.51 2.13 -5.22
C HIS A 129 -18.81 3.35 -5.84
N GLU A 130 -19.53 4.40 -6.21
CA GLU A 130 -18.89 5.63 -6.72
C GLU A 130 -18.05 6.32 -5.64
N LYS A 131 -18.52 6.31 -4.38
CA LYS A 131 -17.70 6.79 -3.25
C LYS A 131 -16.44 5.92 -3.09
N LEU A 132 -16.59 4.60 -3.06
CA LEU A 132 -15.48 3.65 -2.89
C LEU A 132 -14.42 3.84 -3.98
N LYS A 133 -14.86 4.00 -5.23
CA LYS A 133 -14.00 4.29 -6.38
C LYS A 133 -13.22 5.60 -6.21
N SER A 134 -13.89 6.66 -5.78
CA SER A 134 -13.24 7.95 -5.50
C SER A 134 -12.19 7.82 -4.39
N ASP A 135 -12.52 7.10 -3.30
CA ASP A 135 -11.63 6.88 -2.17
C ASP A 135 -10.39 6.06 -2.61
N HIS A 136 -10.60 5.02 -3.43
CA HIS A 136 -9.52 4.21 -3.99
C HIS A 136 -8.58 5.01 -4.90
N GLN A 137 -9.12 5.87 -5.77
CA GLN A 137 -8.31 6.76 -6.62
C GLN A 137 -7.47 7.74 -5.80
N SER A 138 -8.02 8.27 -4.70
CA SER A 138 -7.26 9.13 -3.80
C SER A 138 -6.10 8.36 -3.15
N MET A 139 -6.38 7.16 -2.66
CA MET A 139 -5.38 6.29 -2.04
C MET A 139 -4.26 5.90 -3.02
N GLU A 140 -4.58 5.56 -4.27
CA GLU A 140 -3.60 5.24 -5.31
C GLU A 140 -2.65 6.43 -5.56
N LYS A 141 -3.21 7.65 -5.62
CA LYS A 141 -2.42 8.88 -5.78
C LYS A 141 -1.48 9.12 -4.59
N GLU A 142 -1.98 8.92 -3.37
CA GLU A 142 -1.17 9.03 -2.15
C GLU A 142 -0.03 8.00 -2.13
N HIS A 143 -0.33 6.75 -2.48
CA HIS A 143 0.68 5.70 -2.59
C HIS A 143 1.76 6.07 -3.61
N LYS A 144 1.39 6.58 -4.78
CA LYS A 144 2.35 7.01 -5.80
C LYS A 144 3.28 8.11 -5.30
N MET A 145 2.73 9.15 -4.66
CA MET A 145 3.55 10.24 -4.09
C MET A 145 4.52 9.71 -3.03
N MET A 146 4.09 8.75 -2.23
CA MET A 146 4.93 8.12 -1.20
C MET A 146 6.09 7.33 -1.82
N MET A 147 5.85 6.58 -2.90
CA MET A 147 6.89 5.85 -3.62
C MET A 147 7.92 6.81 -4.24
N GLU A 148 7.48 7.94 -4.78
CA GLU A 148 8.37 8.99 -5.30
C GLU A 148 9.24 9.62 -4.20
N GLU A 149 8.66 9.94 -3.04
CA GLU A 149 9.39 10.49 -1.89
C GLU A 149 10.40 9.45 -1.35
N HIS A 150 10.07 8.15 -1.38
CA HIS A 150 11.01 7.09 -1.01
C HIS A 150 12.21 6.95 -1.96
N GLU A 151 11.99 6.96 -3.28
CA GLU A 151 13.10 6.88 -4.24
C GLU A 151 14.05 8.08 -4.11
N LYS A 152 13.51 9.26 -3.77
CA LYS A 152 14.31 10.44 -3.42
C LYS A 152 15.16 10.21 -2.18
N MET A 153 14.57 9.73 -1.07
CA MET A 153 15.31 9.42 0.16
C MET A 153 16.37 8.35 -0.06
N LYS A 154 16.10 7.33 -0.88
CA LYS A 154 17.10 6.33 -1.25
C LYS A 154 18.29 6.95 -1.99
N SER A 155 18.02 7.85 -2.92
CA SER A 155 19.07 8.56 -3.67
C SER A 155 19.94 9.42 -2.75
N GLU A 156 19.32 10.13 -1.79
CA GLU A 156 20.02 10.92 -0.77
C GLU A 156 20.90 10.03 0.13
N HIS A 157 20.41 8.87 0.54
CA HIS A 157 21.18 7.91 1.34
C HIS A 157 22.43 7.41 0.61
N LEU A 158 22.29 7.03 -0.66
CA LEU A 158 23.42 6.57 -1.48
C LEU A 158 24.45 7.69 -1.70
N ALA A 159 24.02 8.94 -1.84
CA ALA A 159 24.92 10.08 -1.95
C ALA A 159 25.72 10.29 -0.66
N MET A 160 25.08 10.21 0.50
CA MET A 160 25.77 10.29 1.81
C MET A 160 26.79 9.16 1.99
N GLN A 161 26.45 7.92 1.59
CA GLN A 161 27.40 6.80 1.62
C GLN A 161 28.63 7.06 0.75
N LYS A 162 28.45 7.58 -0.46
CA LYS A 162 29.56 7.89 -1.38
C LYS A 162 30.47 9.00 -0.83
N GLU A 163 29.90 10.06 -0.27
CA GLU A 163 30.66 11.12 0.39
C GLU A 163 31.49 10.57 1.56
N HIS A 164 30.92 9.61 2.31
CA HIS A 164 31.65 8.93 3.38
C HIS A 164 32.84 8.12 2.84
N GLU A 165 32.66 7.30 1.82
CA GLU A 165 33.76 6.54 1.19
C GLU A 165 34.90 7.48 0.72
N GLU A 166 34.55 8.59 0.08
CA GLU A 166 35.52 9.57 -0.44
C GLU A 166 36.25 10.36 0.66
N THR A 167 35.63 10.58 1.82
CA THR A 167 36.26 11.26 2.96
C THR A 167 37.19 10.34 3.74
N MET A 168 36.85 9.05 3.86
CA MET A 168 37.71 8.04 4.47
C MET A 168 38.98 7.80 3.65
N ASP A 169 38.86 7.65 2.33
CA ASP A 169 39.99 7.42 1.42
C ASP A 169 40.98 8.60 1.38
N LYS A 170 40.50 9.84 1.62
CA LYS A 170 41.34 11.04 1.78
C LYS A 170 41.99 11.15 3.16
N SER A 171 41.47 10.48 4.18
CA SER A 171 42.01 10.52 5.55
C SER A 171 43.11 9.48 5.78
N GLU A 172 43.19 8.46 4.94
CA GLU A 172 44.19 7.38 4.99
C GLU A 172 45.45 7.65 4.11
N ASN A 173 45.49 8.77 3.38
CA ASN A 173 46.56 9.16 2.45
C ASN A 173 47.23 10.47 2.87
#